data_AF-A0A7S4L8V9-F1
#
_entry.id   AF-A0A7S4L8V9-F1
#
_cell.length_a   1.000
_cell.length_b   1.000
_cell.length_c   1.000
_cell.angle_alpha   90.00
_cell.angle_beta   90.00
_cell.angle_gamma   90.00
#
_symmetry.space_group_name_H-M   'P 1'
#
loop_
_entity.id
_entity.type
_entity.pdbx_description
1 polymer ?
#
loop_
_entity_poly.entity_id
_entity_poly.type
_entity_poly.pdbx_seq_one_letter_code
_entity_poly.pdbx_strand_id
1 'polypeptide(L)'
;EKEKIMRQIIDRMIGNLNETISKNRVYATQLKKRKSHGWESEKKEEKVLDYPDIDGKQFDGDVCRGAAILIQQPELDAALLHAICLAPFVVYTMNSMNSGIFAWRWLLAARPEYLMNVMIELRDAWVWTIEERIGLFSDMERPPSPLSIIQNQASAQCSDDMDEAEKFQKRASCILPHGLFIDWILEFFPVVMSSGGSEEKGVIEEMLVAALKRPHHFSILRESMGARFRFLLFCFEFLHGKHAST
;
A
#
# COMPACT_ATOMS: atom_id res chain seq x y z
N GLU A 1 10.03 11.03 -32.35
CA GLU A 1 10.88 10.70 -31.17
C GLU A 1 10.17 10.70 -29.81
N LYS A 2 9.77 11.85 -29.25
CA LYS A 2 9.44 11.97 -27.81
C LYS A 2 8.26 11.12 -27.35
N GLU A 3 7.16 11.09 -28.12
CA GLU A 3 6.00 10.24 -27.83
C GLU A 3 6.32 8.74 -27.90
N LYS A 4 7.23 8.34 -28.79
CA LYS A 4 7.64 6.93 -28.95
C LYS A 4 8.46 6.47 -27.75
N ILE A 5 9.37 7.33 -27.25
CA ILE A 5 10.15 7.09 -26.03
C ILE A 5 9.21 7.05 -24.81
N MET A 6 8.24 7.96 -24.75
CA MET A 6 7.24 8.02 -23.68
C MET A 6 6.40 6.73 -23.61
N ARG A 7 5.88 6.26 -24.76
CA ARG A 7 5.16 4.98 -24.84
C ARG A 7 6.02 3.79 -24.43
N GLN A 8 7.28 3.73 -24.86
CA GLN A 8 8.20 2.66 -24.43
C GLN A 8 8.44 2.65 -22.92
N ILE A 9 8.46 3.81 -22.27
CA ILE A 9 8.61 3.92 -20.81
C ILE A 9 7.32 3.48 -20.11
N ILE A 10 6.15 3.89 -20.60
CA ILE A 10 4.86 3.45 -20.09
C ILE A 10 4.73 1.93 -20.21
N ASP A 11 5.00 1.37 -21.39
CA ASP A 11 4.96 -0.06 -21.65
C ASP A 11 5.94 -0.84 -20.76
N ARG A 12 7.10 -0.25 -20.44
CA ARG A 12 8.07 -0.83 -19.52
C ARG A 12 7.57 -0.80 -18.08
N MET A 13 7.02 0.32 -17.62
CA MET A 13 6.47 0.43 -16.27
C MET A 13 5.28 -0.50 -16.08
N ILE A 14 4.36 -0.52 -17.04
CA ILE A 14 3.20 -1.42 -17.05
C ILE A 14 3.67 -2.86 -17.18
N GLY A 15 4.67 -3.15 -18.01
CA GLY A 15 5.27 -4.48 -18.18
C GLY A 15 5.89 -5.00 -16.89
N ASN A 16 6.75 -4.20 -16.25
CA ASN A 16 7.39 -4.54 -14.97
C ASN A 16 6.35 -4.70 -13.86
N LEU A 17 5.34 -3.82 -13.82
CA LEU A 17 4.26 -3.92 -12.85
C LEU A 17 3.42 -5.18 -13.09
N ASN A 18 3.06 -5.49 -14.34
CA ASN A 18 2.34 -6.71 -14.69
C ASN A 18 3.15 -7.97 -14.39
N GLU A 19 4.45 -7.95 -14.64
CA GLU A 19 5.36 -9.03 -14.27
C GLU A 19 5.36 -9.21 -12.74
N THR A 20 5.49 -8.11 -12.00
CA THR A 20 5.47 -8.14 -10.53
C THR A 20 4.12 -8.60 -9.99
N ILE A 21 3.02 -8.13 -10.56
CA ILE A 21 1.65 -8.59 -10.29
C ILE A 21 1.49 -10.07 -10.63
N SER A 22 2.09 -10.56 -11.72
CA SER A 22 2.00 -11.97 -12.12
C SER A 22 2.76 -12.89 -11.17
N LYS A 23 3.93 -12.45 -10.69
CA LYS A 23 4.70 -13.09 -9.62
C LYS A 23 3.91 -13.05 -8.32
N ASN A 24 3.22 -11.94 -8.05
CA ASN A 24 2.30 -11.80 -6.94
C ASN A 24 0.95 -12.46 -7.27
N ARG A 25 0.94 -13.80 -7.34
CA ARG A 25 -0.13 -14.70 -7.83
C ARG A 25 -1.55 -14.32 -7.39
N VAL A 26 -1.68 -13.61 -6.28
CA VAL A 26 -2.98 -13.22 -5.72
C VAL A 26 -3.49 -11.87 -6.25
N TYR A 27 -2.63 -10.89 -6.57
CA TYR A 27 -3.06 -9.70 -7.33
C TYR A 27 -3.56 -10.09 -8.73
N ALA A 28 -2.84 -10.99 -9.41
CA ALA A 28 -3.24 -11.50 -10.73
C ALA A 28 -4.59 -12.24 -10.71
N THR A 29 -4.91 -12.91 -9.60
CA THR A 29 -6.20 -13.60 -9.41
C THR A 29 -7.32 -12.60 -9.13
N GLN A 30 -7.05 -11.53 -8.37
CA GLN A 30 -8.03 -10.47 -8.09
C GLN A 30 -8.30 -9.57 -9.29
N LEU A 31 -7.32 -9.25 -10.15
CA LEU A 31 -7.58 -8.56 -11.43
C LEU A 31 -8.48 -9.39 -12.35
N LYS A 32 -8.32 -10.71 -12.37
CA LYS A 32 -9.21 -11.62 -13.11
C LYS A 32 -10.61 -11.64 -12.50
N LYS A 33 -10.74 -11.64 -11.17
CA LYS A 33 -12.03 -11.47 -10.46
C LYS A 33 -12.64 -10.08 -10.69
N ARG A 34 -11.86 -9.00 -10.80
CA ARG A 34 -12.34 -7.66 -11.16
C ARG A 34 -12.99 -7.63 -12.55
N LYS A 35 -12.50 -8.48 -13.48
CA LYS A 35 -13.12 -8.70 -14.80
C LYS A 35 -14.30 -9.69 -14.79
N SER A 36 -14.47 -10.47 -13.74
CA SER A 36 -15.50 -11.51 -13.63
C SER A 36 -16.19 -11.42 -12.28
N HIS A 37 -17.30 -10.67 -12.20
CA HIS A 37 -18.06 -10.49 -10.96
C HIS A 37 -18.39 -11.83 -10.29
N GLY A 38 -17.87 -12.08 -9.08
CA GLY A 38 -18.20 -13.25 -8.25
C GLY A 38 -17.19 -13.52 -7.14
N TRP A 39 -17.57 -13.27 -5.89
CA TRP A 39 -16.77 -13.53 -4.69
C TRP A 39 -16.97 -14.98 -4.21
N GLU A 40 -15.93 -15.81 -4.28
CA GLU A 40 -15.81 -17.05 -3.50
C GLU A 40 -14.49 -17.08 -2.72
N SER A 41 -14.59 -17.54 -1.47
CA SER A 41 -13.60 -17.47 -0.41
C SER A 41 -12.79 -18.77 -0.33
N GLU A 42 -11.50 -18.73 -0.68
CA GLU A 42 -10.56 -19.83 -0.45
C GLU A 42 -9.66 -19.54 0.76
N LYS A 43 -9.35 -20.61 1.51
CA LYS A 43 -8.41 -20.62 2.64
C LYS A 43 -7.02 -20.18 2.17
N LYS A 44 -6.47 -19.11 2.76
CA LYS A 44 -5.11 -18.62 2.48
C LYS A 44 -4.12 -19.28 3.45
N GLU A 45 -3.18 -20.04 2.90
CA GLU A 45 -1.95 -20.48 3.60
C GLU A 45 -1.10 -19.24 3.95
N GLU A 46 -0.37 -19.33 5.07
CA GLU A 46 0.53 -18.30 5.60
C GLU A 46 1.57 -17.91 4.54
N LYS A 47 1.42 -16.71 3.98
CA LYS A 47 2.26 -16.22 2.88
C LYS A 47 3.49 -15.52 3.45
N VAL A 48 4.65 -16.17 3.32
CA VAL A 48 5.92 -15.45 3.31
C VAL A 48 5.95 -14.62 2.02
N LEU A 49 5.57 -13.35 2.10
CA LEU A 49 5.68 -12.39 1.00
C LEU A 49 7.17 -12.14 0.73
N ASP A 50 7.69 -12.79 -0.29
CA ASP A 50 9.01 -12.50 -0.87
C ASP A 50 8.87 -11.25 -1.75
N TYR A 51 9.31 -10.11 -1.23
CA TYR A 51 9.22 -8.84 -1.96
C TYR A 51 10.30 -8.82 -3.05
N PRO A 52 9.97 -8.41 -4.28
CA PRO A 52 10.94 -8.40 -5.37
C PRO A 52 12.09 -7.43 -5.04
N ASP A 53 13.33 -7.92 -5.17
CA ASP A 53 14.53 -7.09 -5.09
C ASP A 53 14.63 -6.19 -6.33
N ILE A 54 13.95 -5.04 -6.26
CA ILE A 54 13.96 -4.02 -7.31
C ILE A 54 14.99 -2.98 -6.90
N ASP A 55 15.94 -2.66 -7.80
CA ASP A 55 16.86 -1.55 -7.62
C ASP A 55 16.07 -0.27 -7.32
N GLY A 56 16.15 0.19 -6.07
CA GLY A 56 15.37 1.34 -5.59
C GLY A 56 15.56 2.58 -6.45
N LYS A 57 16.76 2.80 -7.02
CA LYS A 57 17.02 3.94 -7.90
C LYS A 57 16.27 3.85 -9.22
N GLN A 58 16.14 2.64 -9.78
CA GLN A 58 15.39 2.42 -11.00
C GLN A 58 13.89 2.66 -10.75
N PHE A 59 13.37 2.12 -9.66
CA PHE A 59 11.97 2.34 -9.26
C PHE A 59 11.65 3.82 -9.08
N ASP A 60 12.48 4.55 -8.32
CA ASP A 60 12.31 5.98 -8.07
C ASP A 60 12.28 6.78 -9.38
N GLY A 61 13.20 6.46 -10.30
CA GLY A 61 13.29 7.09 -11.60
C GLY A 61 12.06 6.80 -12.48
N ASP A 62 11.55 5.58 -12.46
CA ASP A 62 10.39 5.18 -13.24
C ASP A 62 9.13 5.87 -12.71
N VAL A 63 8.83 5.79 -11.41
CA VAL A 63 7.63 6.43 -10.81
C VAL A 63 7.64 7.95 -11.02
N CYS A 64 8.78 8.62 -10.83
CA CYS A 64 8.89 10.06 -11.08
C CYS A 64 8.70 10.41 -12.56
N ARG A 65 9.23 9.60 -13.48
CA ARG A 65 9.00 9.81 -14.92
C ARG A 65 7.53 9.62 -15.28
N GLY A 66 6.87 8.63 -14.71
CA GLY A 66 5.43 8.40 -14.89
C GLY A 66 4.62 9.63 -14.47
N ALA A 67 4.90 10.17 -13.28
CA ALA A 67 4.24 11.40 -12.81
C ALA A 67 4.52 12.59 -13.73
N ALA A 68 5.76 12.77 -14.19
CA ALA A 68 6.11 13.82 -15.13
C ALA A 68 5.35 13.73 -16.46
N ILE A 69 5.10 12.50 -16.95
CA ILE A 69 4.30 12.27 -18.16
C ILE A 69 2.85 12.69 -17.93
N LEU A 70 2.24 12.26 -16.82
CA LEU A 70 0.86 12.65 -16.48
C LEU A 70 0.68 14.16 -16.31
N ILE A 71 1.70 14.85 -15.81
CA ILE A 71 1.71 16.32 -15.68
C ILE A 71 1.76 17.00 -17.06
N GLN A 72 2.53 16.44 -18.00
CA GLN A 72 2.71 17.02 -19.33
C GLN A 72 1.54 16.73 -20.27
N GLN A 73 0.79 15.66 -20.04
CA GLN A 73 -0.32 15.27 -20.90
C GLN A 73 -1.60 16.08 -20.59
N PRO A 74 -2.34 16.50 -21.63
CA PRO A 74 -3.58 17.26 -21.44
C PRO A 74 -4.71 16.38 -20.89
N GLU A 75 -4.71 15.10 -21.23
CA GLU A 75 -5.68 14.10 -20.78
C GLU A 75 -5.04 13.10 -19.82
N LEU A 76 -5.85 12.54 -18.93
CA LEU A 76 -5.41 11.57 -17.96
C LEU A 76 -5.27 10.17 -18.59
N ASP A 77 -4.05 9.64 -18.61
CA ASP A 77 -3.82 8.21 -18.87
C ASP A 77 -4.12 7.41 -17.59
N ALA A 78 -5.32 6.83 -17.53
CA ALA A 78 -5.79 6.06 -16.38
C ALA A 78 -4.92 4.82 -16.10
N ALA A 79 -4.32 4.19 -17.12
CA ALA A 79 -3.48 3.01 -16.93
C ALA A 79 -2.14 3.39 -16.28
N LEU A 80 -1.56 4.53 -16.71
CA LEU A 80 -0.35 5.06 -16.12
C LEU A 80 -0.58 5.55 -14.68
N LEU A 81 -1.70 6.23 -14.42
CA LEU A 81 -2.09 6.63 -13.08
C LEU A 81 -2.23 5.43 -12.14
N HIS A 82 -3.00 4.42 -12.57
CA HIS A 82 -3.15 3.16 -11.83
C HIS A 82 -1.79 2.55 -11.50
N ALA A 83 -0.88 2.50 -12.47
CA ALA A 83 0.46 1.94 -12.25
C ALA A 83 1.27 2.72 -11.20
N ILE A 84 1.26 4.06 -11.26
CA ILE A 84 1.98 4.93 -10.31
C ILE A 84 1.40 4.83 -8.90
N CYS A 85 0.08 4.73 -8.76
CA CYS A 85 -0.58 4.59 -7.47
C CYS A 85 -0.39 3.20 -6.88
N LEU A 86 -0.47 2.15 -7.69
CA LEU A 86 -0.40 0.77 -7.22
C LEU A 86 1.03 0.28 -6.98
N ALA A 87 2.00 0.65 -7.80
CA ALA A 87 3.35 0.08 -7.76
C ALA A 87 4.01 0.17 -6.38
N PRO A 88 3.93 1.27 -5.62
CA PRO A 88 4.48 1.34 -4.26
C PRO A 88 3.88 0.32 -3.29
N PHE A 89 2.62 -0.06 -3.47
CA PHE A 89 1.94 -1.09 -2.66
C PHE A 89 2.30 -2.51 -3.08
N VAL A 90 2.66 -2.71 -4.35
CA VAL A 90 3.08 -4.01 -4.87
C VAL A 90 4.53 -4.31 -4.49
N VAL A 91 5.42 -3.33 -4.64
CA VAL A 91 6.83 -3.44 -4.22
C VAL A 91 6.95 -3.43 -2.70
N TYR A 92 6.15 -2.58 -2.05
CA TYR A 92 5.90 -2.58 -0.61
C TYR A 92 7.17 -2.52 0.25
N THR A 93 8.10 -1.64 -0.11
CA THR A 93 9.27 -1.30 0.69
C THR A 93 9.15 0.12 1.22
N MET A 94 9.95 0.46 2.24
CA MET A 94 9.99 1.82 2.76
C MET A 94 10.41 2.83 1.68
N ASN A 95 11.41 2.47 0.86
CA ASN A 95 11.89 3.32 -0.22
C ASN A 95 10.83 3.48 -1.31
N SER A 96 10.23 2.38 -1.78
CA SER A 96 9.19 2.46 -2.82
C SER A 96 7.98 3.27 -2.38
N MET A 97 7.58 3.16 -1.11
CA MET A 97 6.48 3.95 -0.56
C MET A 97 6.82 5.43 -0.50
N ASN A 98 8.02 5.81 -0.03
CA ASN A 98 8.46 7.21 -0.03
C ASN A 98 8.49 7.81 -1.44
N SER A 99 8.97 7.07 -2.42
CA SER A 99 9.02 7.52 -3.82
C SER A 99 7.63 7.64 -4.44
N GLY A 100 6.72 6.73 -4.10
CA GLY A 100 5.30 6.83 -4.42
C GLY A 100 4.69 8.11 -3.87
N ILE A 101 4.83 8.33 -2.56
CA ILE A 101 4.32 9.52 -1.88
C ILE A 101 4.90 10.80 -2.49
N PHE A 102 6.20 10.84 -2.77
CA PHE A 102 6.84 11.98 -3.44
C PHE A 102 6.20 12.26 -4.81
N ALA A 103 6.02 11.22 -5.62
CA ALA A 103 5.41 11.35 -6.94
C ALA A 103 3.94 11.80 -6.87
N TRP A 104 3.15 11.28 -5.92
CA TRP A 104 1.76 11.69 -5.73
C TRP A 104 1.66 13.15 -5.26
N ARG A 105 2.51 13.57 -4.31
CA ARG A 105 2.57 14.98 -3.87
C ARG A 105 2.91 15.89 -5.04
N TRP A 106 3.89 15.52 -5.86
CA TRP A 106 4.29 16.31 -7.01
C TRP A 106 3.18 16.39 -8.07
N LEU A 107 2.54 15.26 -8.38
CA LEU A 107 1.42 15.20 -9.31
C LEU A 107 0.26 16.09 -8.85
N LEU A 108 -0.15 16.00 -7.59
CA LEU A 108 -1.28 16.77 -7.06
C LEU A 108 -0.97 18.26 -6.91
N ALA A 109 0.29 18.63 -6.65
CA ALA A 109 0.71 20.02 -6.65
C ALA A 109 0.68 20.65 -8.06
N ALA A 110 0.98 19.86 -9.11
CA ALA A 110 1.00 20.33 -10.49
C ALA A 110 -0.36 20.24 -11.20
N ARG A 111 -1.17 19.24 -10.85
CA ARG A 111 -2.47 18.91 -11.46
C ARG A 111 -3.50 18.54 -10.38
N PRO A 112 -3.98 19.53 -9.59
CA PRO A 112 -4.94 19.28 -8.50
C PRO A 112 -6.27 18.70 -9.00
N GLU A 113 -6.62 18.88 -10.29
CA GLU A 113 -7.81 18.28 -10.91
C GLU A 113 -7.79 16.74 -10.91
N TYR A 114 -6.62 16.10 -10.77
CA TYR A 114 -6.51 14.65 -10.70
C TYR A 114 -6.66 14.09 -9.28
N LEU A 115 -6.97 14.95 -8.30
CA LEU A 115 -7.13 14.57 -6.89
C LEU A 115 -8.04 13.36 -6.71
N MET A 116 -9.25 13.44 -7.22
CA MET A 116 -10.24 12.39 -7.04
C MET A 116 -9.79 11.07 -7.69
N ASN A 117 -9.20 11.14 -8.88
CA ASN A 117 -8.66 9.96 -9.58
C ASN A 117 -7.55 9.29 -8.77
N VAL A 118 -6.59 10.08 -8.24
CA VAL A 118 -5.51 9.57 -7.38
C VAL A 118 -6.09 8.92 -6.12
N MET A 119 -7.03 9.56 -5.44
CA MET A 119 -7.60 9.01 -4.21
C MET A 119 -8.36 7.71 -4.43
N ILE A 120 -9.11 7.58 -5.53
CA ILE A 120 -9.81 6.32 -5.87
C ILE A 120 -8.79 5.19 -6.07
N GLU A 121 -7.73 5.42 -6.85
CA GLU A 121 -6.69 4.42 -7.10
C GLU A 121 -5.94 4.03 -5.82
N LEU A 122 -5.65 5.00 -4.95
CA LEU A 122 -5.01 4.73 -3.65
C LEU A 122 -5.94 4.00 -2.68
N ARG A 123 -7.24 4.31 -2.70
CA ARG A 123 -8.26 3.55 -1.95
C ARG A 123 -8.28 2.10 -2.41
N ASP A 124 -8.26 1.85 -3.72
CA ASP A 124 -8.27 0.50 -4.26
C ASP A 124 -7.01 -0.27 -3.87
N ALA A 125 -5.85 0.38 -3.94
CA ALA A 125 -4.58 -0.19 -3.48
C ALA A 125 -4.60 -0.50 -1.97
N TRP A 126 -5.15 0.40 -1.16
CA TRP A 126 -5.32 0.18 0.28
C TRP A 126 -6.23 -1.00 0.60
N VAL A 127 -7.42 -1.07 -0.01
CA VAL A 127 -8.35 -2.20 0.14
C VAL A 127 -7.69 -3.50 -0.25
N TRP A 128 -6.94 -3.50 -1.36
CA TRP A 128 -6.18 -4.66 -1.80
C TRP A 128 -5.17 -5.12 -0.73
N THR A 129 -4.44 -4.21 -0.07
CA THR A 129 -3.51 -4.61 1.01
C THR A 129 -4.21 -5.24 2.21
N ILE A 130 -5.45 -4.85 2.52
CA ILE A 130 -6.27 -5.46 3.58
C ILE A 130 -6.67 -6.88 3.20
N GLU A 131 -7.10 -7.07 1.95
CA GLU A 131 -7.51 -8.37 1.42
C GLU A 131 -6.34 -9.35 1.31
N GLU A 132 -5.16 -8.84 0.96
CA GLU A 132 -3.94 -9.62 0.83
C GLU A 132 -3.16 -9.83 2.12
N ARG A 133 -3.68 -9.34 3.26
CA ARG A 133 -3.03 -9.48 4.56
C ARG A 133 -1.58 -8.98 4.53
N ILE A 134 -1.36 -7.83 3.88
CA ILE A 134 -0.02 -7.25 3.75
C ILE A 134 0.25 -6.33 4.94
N GLY A 135 1.46 -6.41 5.48
CA GLY A 135 2.00 -5.47 6.45
C GLY A 135 1.17 -5.20 7.69
N LEU A 136 0.56 -4.02 7.79
CA LEU A 136 -0.33 -3.67 8.91
C LEU A 136 -1.49 -4.66 9.06
N PHE A 137 -1.89 -5.31 7.97
CA PHE A 137 -2.95 -6.31 7.94
C PHE A 137 -2.42 -7.75 7.94
N SER A 138 -1.14 -7.98 8.23
CA SER A 138 -0.56 -9.31 8.24
C SER A 138 -1.15 -10.23 9.30
N ASP A 139 -1.21 -11.53 8.99
CA ASP A 139 -1.64 -12.63 9.85
C ASP A 139 -0.48 -13.28 10.61
N MET A 140 0.71 -12.66 10.60
CA MET A 140 1.89 -13.14 11.28
C MET A 140 1.61 -13.48 12.75
N GLU A 141 2.01 -14.68 13.16
CA GLU A 141 1.85 -15.13 14.53
C GLU A 141 2.76 -14.35 15.50
N ARG A 142 2.29 -14.21 16.74
CA ARG A 142 3.12 -13.63 17.81
C ARG A 142 4.24 -14.62 18.12
N PRO A 143 5.51 -14.16 18.22
CA PRO A 143 6.59 -15.01 18.68
C PRO A 143 6.23 -15.67 20.02
N PRO A 144 6.61 -16.95 20.23
CA PRO A 144 6.34 -17.63 21.48
C PRO A 144 6.90 -16.83 22.66
N SER A 145 6.18 -16.84 23.78
CA SER A 145 6.65 -16.18 25.00
C SER A 145 8.01 -16.78 25.41
N PRO A 146 8.97 -15.98 25.90
CA PRO A 146 10.21 -16.51 26.47
C PRO A 146 9.96 -17.43 27.68
N LEU A 147 8.76 -17.36 28.26
CA LEU A 147 8.30 -18.23 29.35
C LEU A 147 7.43 -19.40 28.85
N SER A 148 7.27 -19.58 27.54
CA SER A 148 6.55 -20.73 27.00
C SER A 148 7.39 -21.99 27.18
N ILE A 149 6.79 -23.01 27.78
CA ILE A 149 7.41 -24.33 27.87
C ILE A 149 7.29 -24.95 26.48
N ILE A 150 8.39 -24.99 25.74
CA ILE A 150 8.46 -25.68 24.44
C ILE A 150 8.47 -27.19 24.73
N GLN A 151 7.28 -27.77 24.90
CA GLN A 151 7.09 -29.20 25.08
C GLN A 151 7.19 -29.92 23.71
N ASN A 152 8.28 -29.73 22.98
CA ASN A 152 8.59 -30.49 21.76
C ASN A 152 10.10 -30.61 21.60
N GLN A 153 10.66 -31.58 22.32
CA GLN A 153 11.97 -32.16 22.02
C GLN A 153 11.86 -32.98 20.73
N ALA A 154 11.92 -32.32 19.56
CA ALA A 154 12.19 -32.97 18.26
C ALA A 154 12.48 -31.99 17.10
N SER A 155 12.12 -30.70 17.20
CA SER A 155 12.32 -29.74 16.09
C SER A 155 13.26 -28.59 16.41
N ALA A 156 14.00 -28.63 17.53
CA ALA A 156 15.04 -27.64 17.85
C ALA A 156 16.31 -27.77 16.98
N GLN A 157 16.28 -28.61 15.95
CA GLN A 157 17.29 -28.73 14.92
C GLN A 157 16.71 -28.35 13.56
N CYS A 158 16.38 -27.07 13.40
CA CYS A 158 16.59 -26.41 12.12
C CYS A 158 17.24 -25.07 12.47
N SER A 159 18.47 -24.89 11.99
CA SER A 159 19.33 -23.72 12.15
C SER A 159 18.58 -22.44 11.73
N ASP A 160 17.96 -21.77 12.70
CA ASP A 160 17.43 -20.43 12.51
C ASP A 160 18.56 -19.45 12.87
N ASP A 161 19.61 -19.44 12.05
CA ASP A 161 20.86 -18.66 12.22
C ASP A 161 20.66 -17.14 12.11
N MET A 162 19.41 -16.68 11.96
CA MET A 162 19.05 -15.27 11.85
C MET A 162 18.93 -14.67 13.24
N ASP A 163 19.69 -13.62 13.50
CA ASP A 163 19.64 -12.86 14.76
C ASP A 163 18.19 -12.38 15.02
N GLU A 164 17.74 -12.40 16.27
CA GLU A 164 16.41 -11.90 16.65
C GLU A 164 16.23 -10.43 16.26
N ALA A 165 17.33 -9.66 16.24
CA ALA A 165 17.35 -8.30 15.72
C ALA A 165 17.02 -8.24 14.22
N GLU A 166 17.49 -9.20 13.43
CA GLU A 166 17.24 -9.29 11.99
C GLU A 166 15.79 -9.71 11.70
N LYS A 167 15.24 -10.64 12.49
CA LYS A 167 13.81 -11.00 12.44
C LYS A 167 12.90 -9.84 12.81
N PHE A 168 13.29 -9.04 13.80
CA PHE A 168 12.58 -7.80 14.14
C PHE A 168 12.63 -6.80 12.98
N GLN A 169 13.82 -6.57 12.42
CA GLN A 169 14.01 -5.64 11.30
C GLN A 169 13.18 -6.04 10.08
N LYS A 170 13.16 -7.33 9.74
CA LYS A 170 12.35 -7.88 8.64
C LYS A 170 10.85 -7.67 8.87
N ARG A 171 10.35 -7.93 10.09
CA ARG A 171 8.93 -7.69 10.43
C ARG A 171 8.58 -6.21 10.40
N ALA A 172 9.46 -5.37 10.91
CA ALA A 172 9.30 -3.91 10.89
C ALA A 172 9.29 -3.38 9.45
N SER A 173 10.17 -3.85 8.56
CA SER A 173 10.19 -3.44 7.15
C SER A 173 8.89 -3.77 6.41
N CYS A 174 8.18 -4.82 6.85
CA CYS A 174 6.86 -5.16 6.33
C CYS A 174 5.74 -4.28 6.90
N ILE A 175 5.94 -3.45 7.91
CA ILE A 175 4.82 -2.66 8.51
C ILE A 175 5.01 -1.16 8.27
N LEU A 176 6.26 -0.70 8.17
CA LEU A 176 6.61 0.69 7.93
C LEU A 176 5.94 1.32 6.70
N PRO A 177 5.75 0.64 5.54
CA PRO A 177 5.11 1.25 4.38
C PRO A 177 3.67 1.70 4.63
N HIS A 178 2.86 0.93 5.36
CA HIS A 178 1.52 1.37 5.76
C HIS A 178 1.58 2.56 6.73
N GLY A 179 2.56 2.58 7.63
CA GLY A 179 2.78 3.72 8.53
C GLY A 179 3.03 5.01 7.76
N LEU A 180 3.94 4.99 6.78
CA LEU A 180 4.25 6.14 5.91
C LEU A 180 3.03 6.59 5.11
N PHE A 181 2.25 5.64 4.59
CA PHE A 181 1.03 5.96 3.85
C PHE A 181 -0.02 6.63 4.73
N ILE A 182 -0.23 6.13 5.95
CA ILE A 182 -1.16 6.73 6.92
C ILE A 182 -0.69 8.13 7.32
N ASP A 183 0.60 8.30 7.60
CA ASP A 183 1.19 9.60 7.96
C ASP A 183 0.99 10.60 6.80
N TRP A 184 1.23 10.20 5.55
CA TRP A 184 0.97 11.05 4.40
C TRP A 184 -0.51 11.40 4.25
N ILE A 185 -1.43 10.43 4.39
CA ILE A 185 -2.86 10.72 4.33
C ILE A 185 -3.28 11.68 5.44
N LEU A 186 -2.77 11.51 6.66
CA LEU A 186 -3.04 12.41 7.78
C LEU A 186 -2.58 13.85 7.50
N GLU A 187 -1.41 14.02 6.88
CA GLU A 187 -0.91 15.34 6.47
C GLU A 187 -1.70 15.93 5.29
N PHE A 188 -2.13 15.06 4.37
CA PHE A 188 -2.83 15.44 3.16
C PHE A 188 -4.33 15.73 3.41
N PHE A 189 -4.91 15.04 4.39
CA PHE A 189 -6.33 15.06 4.73
C PHE A 189 -6.86 16.47 5.01
N PRO A 190 -6.22 17.34 5.82
CA PRO A 190 -6.69 18.70 6.04
C PRO A 190 -6.80 19.52 4.76
N VAL A 191 -5.89 19.32 3.80
CA VAL A 191 -5.93 19.99 2.49
C VAL A 191 -7.15 19.54 1.70
N VAL A 192 -7.39 18.23 1.64
CA VAL A 192 -8.56 17.63 0.98
C VAL A 192 -9.85 18.07 1.67
N MET A 193 -9.90 18.15 2.99
CA MET A 193 -11.10 18.53 3.73
C MET A 193 -11.46 20.02 3.61
N SER A 194 -10.45 20.87 3.41
CA SER A 194 -10.62 22.33 3.31
C SER A 194 -10.94 22.77 1.87
N SER A 195 -10.54 21.99 0.87
CA SER A 195 -10.70 22.32 -0.56
C SER A 195 -11.60 21.36 -1.33
N GLY A 196 -11.86 20.16 -0.80
CA GLY A 196 -12.58 19.07 -1.46
C GLY A 196 -14.07 19.01 -1.12
N GLY A 197 -14.80 18.36 -2.02
CA GLY A 197 -16.24 18.13 -1.93
C GLY A 197 -16.62 16.95 -1.02
N SER A 198 -17.89 16.55 -1.11
CA SER A 198 -18.42 15.39 -0.35
C SER A 198 -17.87 14.06 -0.86
N GLU A 199 -17.43 14.00 -2.11
CA GLU A 199 -17.00 12.75 -2.76
C GLU A 199 -15.64 12.29 -2.23
N GLU A 200 -14.71 13.24 -2.06
CA GLU A 200 -13.38 13.01 -1.51
C GLU A 200 -13.45 12.43 -0.08
N LYS A 201 -14.35 12.98 0.73
CA LYS A 201 -14.63 12.49 2.08
C LYS A 201 -15.15 11.06 2.06
N GLY A 202 -16.01 10.74 1.10
CA GLY A 202 -16.55 9.40 0.90
C GLY A 202 -15.45 8.37 0.59
N VAL A 203 -14.47 8.72 -0.24
CA VAL A 203 -13.34 7.81 -0.53
C VAL A 203 -12.53 7.50 0.73
N ILE A 204 -12.25 8.52 1.54
CA ILE A 204 -11.53 8.35 2.80
C ILE A 204 -12.35 7.52 3.79
N GLU A 205 -13.66 7.81 3.91
CA GLU A 205 -14.58 7.01 4.73
C GLU A 205 -14.55 5.54 4.33
N GLU A 206 -14.61 5.25 3.03
CA GLU A 206 -14.54 3.89 2.51
C GLU A 206 -13.24 3.18 2.89
N MET A 207 -12.09 3.88 2.83
CA MET A 207 -10.80 3.32 3.26
C MET A 207 -10.77 2.98 4.76
N LEU A 208 -11.29 3.90 5.59
CA LEU A 208 -11.37 3.72 7.04
C LEU A 208 -12.31 2.56 7.40
N VAL A 209 -13.52 2.57 6.83
CA VAL A 209 -14.54 1.54 7.04
C VAL A 209 -14.05 0.19 6.52
N ALA A 210 -13.35 0.11 5.39
CA ALA A 210 -12.81 -1.15 4.88
C ALA A 210 -11.84 -1.81 5.86
N ALA A 211 -10.97 -1.02 6.50
CA ALA A 211 -10.05 -1.51 7.53
C ALA A 211 -10.78 -1.86 8.84
N LEU A 212 -11.70 -1.00 9.29
CA LEU A 212 -12.44 -1.20 10.55
C LEU A 212 -13.46 -2.35 10.49
N LYS A 213 -14.01 -2.67 9.31
CA LYS A 213 -14.93 -3.81 9.12
C LYS A 213 -14.30 -5.16 9.49
N ARG A 214 -12.96 -5.26 9.46
CA ARG A 214 -12.22 -6.49 9.74
C ARG A 214 -11.14 -6.22 10.79
N PRO A 215 -11.51 -5.94 12.06
CA PRO A 215 -10.53 -5.54 13.08
C PRO A 215 -9.53 -6.65 13.42
N HIS A 216 -9.90 -7.91 13.18
CA HIS A 216 -9.01 -9.07 13.34
C HIS A 216 -7.97 -9.19 12.21
N HIS A 217 -8.04 -8.34 11.18
CA HIS A 217 -7.01 -8.29 10.15
C HIS A 217 -5.78 -7.50 10.57
N PHE A 218 -5.89 -6.61 11.57
CA PHE A 218 -4.72 -5.89 12.05
C PHE A 218 -3.70 -6.84 12.66
N SER A 219 -2.44 -6.65 12.29
CA SER A 219 -1.32 -7.40 12.82
C SER A 219 -1.27 -7.30 14.35
N ILE A 220 -0.97 -8.44 14.97
CA ILE A 220 -0.80 -8.57 16.43
C ILE A 220 0.66 -8.38 16.86
N LEU A 221 1.55 -8.17 15.89
CA LEU A 221 2.96 -7.89 16.08
C LEU A 221 3.17 -6.55 16.79
N ARG A 222 4.17 -6.49 17.68
CA ARG A 222 4.48 -5.29 18.49
C ARG A 222 4.88 -4.12 17.60
N GLU A 223 5.56 -4.43 16.51
CA GLU A 223 6.05 -3.55 15.47
C GLU A 223 4.90 -2.77 14.79
N SER A 224 3.70 -3.36 14.77
CA SER A 224 2.52 -2.74 14.16
C SER A 224 1.81 -1.73 15.05
N MET A 225 2.10 -1.71 16.35
CA MET A 225 1.39 -0.87 17.32
C MET A 225 1.41 0.61 16.92
N GLY A 226 2.56 1.13 16.46
CA GLY A 226 2.68 2.51 16.03
C GLY A 226 1.81 2.86 14.81
N ALA A 227 1.72 1.97 13.82
CA ALA A 227 0.86 2.16 12.66
C ALA A 227 -0.63 2.02 13.01
N ARG A 228 -0.98 1.11 13.93
CA ARG A 228 -2.35 0.94 14.44
C ARG A 228 -2.85 2.18 15.17
N PHE A 229 -2.05 2.75 16.08
CA PHE A 229 -2.44 3.97 16.79
C PHE A 229 -2.59 5.17 15.86
N ARG A 230 -1.69 5.34 14.89
CA ARG A 230 -1.83 6.36 13.84
C ARG A 230 -3.10 6.19 13.03
N PHE A 231 -3.44 4.96 12.65
CA PHE A 231 -4.69 4.68 11.95
C PHE A 231 -5.92 5.03 12.80
N LEU A 232 -5.91 4.70 14.09
CA LEU A 232 -7.00 5.08 15.01
C LEU A 232 -7.08 6.60 15.20
N LEU A 233 -5.95 7.28 15.30
CA LEU A 233 -5.90 8.74 15.31
C LEU A 233 -6.52 9.31 14.03
N PHE A 234 -6.18 8.74 12.87
CA PHE A 234 -6.79 9.14 11.61
C PHE A 234 -8.31 8.94 11.58
N CYS A 235 -8.82 7.81 12.10
CA CYS A 235 -10.26 7.62 12.26
C CYS A 235 -10.88 8.69 13.16
N PHE A 236 -10.21 9.03 14.26
CA PHE A 236 -10.69 10.01 15.22
C PHE A 236 -10.72 11.43 14.63
N GLU A 237 -9.64 11.85 13.97
CA GLU A 237 -9.55 13.13 13.25
C GLU A 237 -10.63 13.22 12.17
N PHE A 238 -10.87 12.14 11.42
CA PHE A 238 -11.94 12.08 10.43
C PHE A 238 -13.33 12.27 11.05
N LEU A 239 -13.61 11.61 12.18
CA LEU A 239 -14.88 11.75 12.91
C LEU A 239 -15.04 13.16 13.52
N HIS A 240 -13.94 13.74 14.00
CA HIS A 240 -13.90 15.05 14.66
C HIS A 240 -13.87 16.23 13.68
N GLY A 241 -13.60 15.98 12.40
CA GLY A 241 -13.64 16.98 11.31
C GLY A 241 -15.00 17.68 11.10
N LYS A 242 -16.00 17.42 11.95
CA LYS A 242 -17.29 18.12 12.04
C LYS A 242 -17.22 19.57 12.55
N HIS A 243 -16.06 20.09 12.95
CA HIS A 243 -15.95 21.47 13.49
C HIS A 243 -15.39 22.54 12.54
N ALA A 244 -15.10 22.22 11.28
CA ALA A 244 -14.62 23.20 10.29
C ALA A 244 -15.69 23.64 9.27
N SER A 245 -16.98 23.45 9.60
CA SER A 245 -18.10 24.02 8.86
C SER A 245 -18.96 24.85 9.80
N THR A 246 -18.50 26.07 10.09
CA THR A 246 -19.33 27.17 10.59
C THR A 246 -18.94 28.44 9.86
#